data_AF-A0A6B3EBS6-F1
#
_entry.id   AF-A0A6B3EBS6-F1
#
_cell.length_a   1.000
_cell.length_b   1.000
_cell.length_c   1.000
_cell.angle_alpha   90.00
_cell.angle_beta   90.00
_cell.angle_gamma   90.00
#
_symmetry.space_group_name_H-M   'P 1'
#
loop_
_entity.id
_entity.type
_entity.pdbx_description
1 polymer ?
#
loop_
_entity_poly.entity_id
_entity_poly.type
_entity_poly.pdbx_seq_one_letter_code
_entity_poly.pdbx_strand_id
1 'polypeptide(L)' 'FAVLALTGGDPWRTALTAANLGGDSDTIAAIAGAVAGSVHGLSALPAEAVRTLREVNALNLEALTTRLLRFR' A
#
# COMPACT_ATOMS: atom_id res chain seq x y z
N PHE A 1 -4.63 1.25 14.64
CA PHE A 1 -4.57 0.26 13.54
C PHE A 1 -3.87 -1.00 14.01
N ALA A 2 -4.62 -2.07 14.31
CA ALA A 2 -4.06 -3.30 14.89
C ALA A 2 -3.03 -3.98 13.97
N VAL A 3 -3.35 -4.17 12.68
CA VAL A 3 -2.44 -4.80 11.71
C VAL A 3 -1.14 -4.01 11.54
N LEU A 4 -1.23 -2.68 11.48
CA LEU A 4 -0.05 -1.80 11.40
C LEU A 4 0.87 -1.97 12.62
N ALA A 5 0.28 -2.05 13.83
CA ALA A 5 1.04 -2.25 15.07
C ALA A 5 1.68 -3.65 15.13
N LEU A 6 0.94 -4.68 14.72
CA LEU A 6 1.41 -6.09 14.71
C LEU A 6 2.59 -6.33 13.76
N THR A 7 2.70 -5.53 12.71
CA THR A 7 3.71 -5.70 11.65
C THR A 7 4.89 -4.73 11.78
N GLY A 8 4.91 -3.91 12.85
CA GLY A 8 5.96 -2.93 13.06
C GLY A 8 5.99 -1.81 12.02
N GLY A 9 4.87 -1.57 11.34
CA GLY A 9 4.78 -0.56 10.29
C GLY A 9 5.36 -0.97 8.93
N ASP A 10 5.85 -2.20 8.76
CA ASP A 10 6.30 -2.68 7.46
C ASP A 10 5.11 -2.75 6.48
N PRO A 11 5.16 -2.05 5.32
CA PRO A 11 3.98 -1.90 4.46
C PRO A 11 3.57 -3.19 3.77
N TRP A 12 4.52 -4.05 3.42
CA TRP A 12 4.21 -5.31 2.75
C TRP A 12 3.60 -6.32 3.72
N ARG A 13 4.19 -6.48 4.91
CA ARG A 13 3.63 -7.30 5.99
C ARG A 13 2.28 -6.77 6.43
N THR A 14 2.11 -5.45 6.54
CA THR A 14 0.82 -4.81 6.85
C THR A 14 -0.25 -5.24 5.85
N ALA A 15 0.02 -5.11 4.55
CA ALA A 15 -0.92 -5.48 3.50
C ALA A 15 -1.22 -6.99 3.49
N LEU A 16 -0.20 -7.84 3.62
CA LEU A 16 -0.36 -9.29 3.66
C LEU A 16 -1.16 -9.74 4.88
N THR A 17 -0.85 -9.24 6.08
CA THR A 17 -1.58 -9.60 7.30
C THR A 17 -3.04 -9.13 7.23
N ALA A 18 -3.30 -7.93 6.70
CA ALA A 18 -4.66 -7.44 6.49
C ALA A 18 -5.44 -8.34 5.52
N ALA A 19 -4.86 -8.70 4.37
CA ALA A 19 -5.50 -9.56 3.37
C ALA A 19 -5.91 -10.95 3.94
N ASN A 20 -5.14 -11.46 4.90
CA ASN A 20 -5.39 -12.76 5.55
C ASN A 20 -6.37 -12.69 6.75
N LEU A 21 -6.86 -11.49 7.13
CA LEU A 21 -7.73 -11.33 8.30
C LEU A 21 -9.18 -11.77 8.04
N GLY A 22 -9.62 -11.78 6.78
CA GLY A 22 -11.02 -11.96 6.39
C GLY A 22 -11.88 -10.71 6.61
N GLY A 23 -13.16 -10.78 6.24
CA GLY A 23 -14.09 -9.65 6.32
C GLY A 23 -13.76 -8.55 5.29
N ASP A 24 -13.75 -7.29 5.73
CA ASP A 24 -13.42 -6.09 4.93
C ASP A 24 -11.89 -5.88 4.85
N SER A 25 -11.19 -6.94 4.45
CA SER A 25 -9.72 -7.01 4.50
C SER A 25 -9.04 -6.08 3.49
N ASP A 26 -9.69 -5.78 2.37
CA ASP A 26 -9.22 -4.86 1.34
C ASP A 26 -9.23 -3.41 1.83
N THR A 27 -10.31 -2.96 2.48
CA THR A 27 -10.36 -1.62 3.09
C THR A 27 -9.30 -1.47 4.18
N ILE A 28 -9.15 -2.49 5.03
CA ILE A 28 -8.11 -2.51 6.07
C ILE A 28 -6.71 -2.45 5.45
N ALA A 29 -6.44 -3.27 4.42
CA ALA A 29 -5.16 -3.30 3.73
C ALA A 29 -4.86 -1.96 3.03
N ALA A 30 -5.85 -1.34 2.39
CA ALA A 30 -5.70 -0.07 1.70
C ALA A 30 -5.31 1.04 2.68
N ILE A 31 -6.04 1.19 3.79
CA ILE A 31 -5.78 2.27 4.75
C ILE A 31 -4.49 2.01 5.53
N ALA A 32 -4.32 0.82 6.12
CA ALA A 32 -3.15 0.51 6.93
C ALA A 32 -1.87 0.47 6.07
N GLY A 33 -1.94 -0.08 4.87
CA GLY A 33 -0.85 -0.10 3.90
C GLY A 33 -0.46 1.29 3.41
N ALA A 34 -1.42 2.19 3.18
CA ALA A 34 -1.13 3.58 2.84
C ALA A 34 -0.39 4.30 3.97
N VAL A 35 -0.82 4.11 5.22
CA VAL A 35 -0.13 4.68 6.40
C VAL A 35 1.30 4.13 6.50
N ALA A 36 1.48 2.81 6.46
CA ALA A 36 2.79 2.17 6.50
C ALA A 36 3.70 2.65 5.35
N GLY A 37 3.16 2.72 4.13
CA GLY A 37 3.87 3.12 2.92
C GLY A 37 4.24 4.61 2.91
N SER A 38 3.46 5.46 3.56
CA SER A 38 3.80 6.90 3.68
C SER A 38 5.10 7.16 4.43
N VAL A 39 5.47 6.25 5.35
CA VAL A 39 6.68 6.34 6.16
C VAL A 39 7.88 5.71 5.46
N HIS A 40 7.68 4.57 4.78
CA HIS A 40 8.76 3.75 4.22
C HIS A 40 9.01 3.99 2.73
N GLY A 41 8.09 4.65 2.03
CA GLY A 41 8.14 4.88 0.60
C GLY A 41 7.83 3.65 -0.27
N LEU A 42 7.79 3.86 -1.58
CA LEU A 42 7.40 2.83 -2.57
C LEU A 42 8.38 1.64 -2.61
N SER A 43 9.67 1.86 -2.38
CA SER A 43 10.71 0.84 -2.44
C SER A 43 10.59 -0.24 -1.35
N ALA A 44 9.78 -0.01 -0.32
CA ALA A 44 9.49 -0.99 0.72
C ALA A 44 8.48 -2.06 0.27
N LEU A 45 7.82 -1.88 -0.88
CA LEU A 45 6.95 -2.88 -1.48
C LEU A 45 7.73 -3.78 -2.45
N PRO A 46 7.39 -5.08 -2.57
CA PRO A 46 8.02 -5.94 -3.56
C PRO A 46 7.77 -5.41 -4.98
N ALA A 47 8.84 -5.24 -5.75
CA ALA A 47 8.77 -4.70 -7.11
C ALA A 47 7.82 -5.49 -8.01
N GLU A 48 7.79 -6.82 -7.85
CA GLU A 48 6.91 -7.70 -8.61
C GLU A 48 5.43 -7.48 -8.29
N ALA A 49 5.08 -7.30 -7.01
CA ALA A 49 3.70 -7.03 -6.62
C ALA A 49 3.23 -5.68 -7.19
N VAL A 50 4.09 -4.65 -7.14
CA VAL A 50 3.82 -3.33 -7.73
C VAL A 50 3.66 -3.43 -9.25
N ARG A 51 4.51 -4.21 -9.91
CA ARG A 51 4.45 -4.44 -11.36
C ARG A 51 3.14 -5.10 -11.76
N THR A 52 2.77 -6.20 -11.11
CA THR A 52 1.49 -6.89 -11.35
C THR A 52 0.31 -5.93 -11.19
N LEU A 53 0.29 -5.14 -10.10
CA LEU A 53 -0.80 -4.19 -9.85
C LEU A 53 -0.93 -3.15 -10.97
N ARG A 54 0.19 -2.67 -11.54
CA ARG A 54 0.17 -1.73 -12.67
C ARG A 54 -0.30 -2.36 -13.97
N GLU A 55 0.21 -3.55 -14.27
CA GLU A 55 -0.09 -4.26 -15.52
C GLU A 55 -1.57 -4.65 -15.60
N VAL A 56 -2.14 -5.19 -14.51
CA VAL A 56 -3.53 -5.68 -14.52
C VAL A 56 -4.57 -4.56 -14.40
N ASN A 57 -4.21 -3.40 -13.84
CA ASN A 57 -5.14 -2.28 -13.63
C ASN A 57 -4.86 -1.06 -14.53
N ALA A 58 -3.84 -1.11 -15.39
CA ALA A 58 -3.37 0.02 -16.19
C ALA A 58 -3.15 1.31 -15.38
N LEU A 59 -2.61 1.19 -14.15
CA LEU A 59 -2.44 2.32 -13.23
C LEU A 59 -1.14 3.09 -13.50
N ASN A 60 -1.24 4.42 -13.65
CA ASN A 60 -0.10 5.34 -13.64
C ASN A 60 -0.11 6.17 -12.36
N LEU A 61 0.35 5.55 -11.27
CA LEU A 61 0.33 6.15 -9.93
C LEU A 61 1.31 7.33 -9.84
N GLU A 62 2.48 7.25 -10.47
CA GLU A 62 3.49 8.31 -10.45
C GLU A 62 2.98 9.61 -11.08
N ALA A 63 2.30 9.53 -12.23
CA ALA A 63 1.72 10.71 -12.86
C ALA A 63 0.62 11.33 -11.98
N LEU A 64 -0.21 10.49 -11.35
CA LEU A 64 -1.24 10.94 -10.42
C LEU A 64 -0.63 11.65 -9.19
N THR A 65 0.34 11.01 -8.52
CA THR A 65 1.03 11.58 -7.37
C THR A 65 1.72 12.90 -7.74
N THR A 66 2.39 12.96 -8.90
CA THR A 66 3.02 14.19 -9.39
C THR A 66 2.00 15.32 -9.56
N ARG A 67 0.81 15.03 -10.11
CA ARG A 67 -0.26 16.02 -10.26
C ARG A 67 -0.80 16.49 -8.91
N LEU A 68 -0.99 15.58 -7.96
CA LEU A 68 -1.49 15.92 -6.62
C LEU A 68 -0.50 16.81 -5.86
N LEU A 69 0.80 16.53 -5.98
CA LEU A 69 1.84 17.32 -5.34
C LEU A 69 1.95 18.76 -5.89
N ARG A 70 1.40 19.06 -7.07
CA ARG A 70 1.33 20.44 -7.60
C ARG A 70 0.33 21.33 -6.86
N PHE A 71 -0.59 20.74 -6.09
CA PHE A 71 -1.57 21.46 -5.27
C PHE A 71 -1.16 21.57 -3.80
N ARG A 72 0.07 21.16 -3.46
CA ARG A 72 0.61 21.23 -2.10
C ARG A 72 1.07 22.65 -1.75
#